data_AF-A0A2D5CWF8-F1
#
_entry.id   AF-A0A2D5CWF8-F1
#
_cell.length_a   1.000
_cell.length_b   1.000
_cell.length_c   1.000
_cell.angle_alpha   90.00
_cell.angle_beta   90.00
_cell.angle_gamma   90.00
#
_symmetry.space_group_name_H-M   'P 1'
#
loop_
_entity.id
_entity.type
_entity.pdbx_description
1 polymer ?
#
loop_
_entity_poly.entity_id
_entity_poly.type
_entity_poly.pdbx_seq_one_letter_code
_entity_poly.pdbx_strand_id
1 'polypeptide(L)'
;MIEDIKEKISKSIDTFHLNIIDESPNHGGYSGNISHVKIIIVSDEFIGLNLIKRHKLVYAGMGEYVEKIHAISIVAKTVEQWKQSKDYIPSPDCAHN
;
A
#
# COMPACT_ATOMS: atom_id res chain seq x y z
N MET A 1 -14.59 -0.65 -1.00
CA MET A 1 -13.57 -1.17 -0.06
C MET A 1 -12.27 -0.38 -0.16
N ILE A 2 -11.65 -0.28 -1.34
CA ILE A 2 -10.40 0.48 -1.51
C ILE A 2 -10.55 1.96 -1.13
N GLU A 3 -11.63 2.61 -1.57
CA GLU A 3 -11.91 4.01 -1.22
C GLU A 3 -12.10 4.23 0.29
N ASP A 4 -12.72 3.28 0.98
CA ASP A 4 -12.96 3.33 2.42
C ASP A 4 -11.64 3.23 3.20
N ILE A 5 -10.75 2.31 2.77
CA ILE A 5 -9.38 2.20 3.29
C ILE A 5 -8.62 3.51 3.06
N LYS A 6 -8.76 4.09 1.86
CA LYS A 6 -8.10 5.35 1.50
C LYS A 6 -8.53 6.48 2.43
N GLU A 7 -9.82 6.63 2.66
CA GLU A 7 -10.35 7.65 3.56
C GLU A 7 -9.91 7.42 5.01
N LYS A 8 -9.91 6.18 5.48
CA LYS A 8 -9.53 5.83 6.86
C LYS A 8 -8.05 6.11 7.12
N ILE A 9 -7.18 5.72 6.20
CA ILE A 9 -5.75 6.06 6.25
C ILE A 9 -5.56 7.57 6.21
N SER A 10 -6.22 8.27 5.29
CA SER A 10 -6.10 9.73 5.15
C SER A 10 -6.63 10.51 6.35
N LYS A 11 -7.53 9.92 7.15
CA LYS A 11 -8.01 10.51 8.41
C LYS A 11 -7.07 10.28 9.58
N SER A 12 -6.28 9.19 9.56
CA SER A 12 -5.34 8.85 10.64
C SER A 12 -3.92 9.36 10.41
N ILE A 13 -3.50 9.51 9.15
CA ILE A 13 -2.12 9.84 8.74
C ILE A 13 -2.19 10.98 7.74
N ASP A 14 -1.34 11.99 7.89
CA ASP A 14 -1.22 13.06 6.91
C ASP A 14 -0.41 12.56 5.70
N THR A 15 -1.12 12.02 4.71
CA THR A 15 -0.50 11.45 3.52
C THR A 15 -0.42 12.50 2.41
N PHE A 16 0.80 12.79 1.94
CA PHE A 16 1.04 13.61 0.76
C PHE A 16 0.54 12.94 -0.52
N HIS A 17 0.71 11.61 -0.62
CA HIS A 17 0.20 10.83 -1.75
C HIS A 17 -0.26 9.47 -1.25
N LEU A 18 -1.47 9.06 -1.65
CA LEU A 18 -2.04 7.77 -1.29
C LEU A 18 -2.68 7.14 -2.52
N ASN A 19 -2.15 5.98 -2.90
CA ASN A 19 -2.66 5.19 -4.01
C ASN A 19 -2.77 3.73 -3.59
N ILE A 20 -3.89 3.09 -3.93
CA ILE A 20 -4.15 1.69 -3.58
C ILE A 20 -4.52 0.98 -4.87
N ILE A 21 -3.77 -0.06 -5.20
CA ILE A 21 -3.85 -0.83 -6.44
C ILE A 21 -4.25 -2.25 -6.06
N ASP A 22 -5.30 -2.75 -6.71
CA ASP A 22 -5.67 -4.16 -6.64
C ASP A 22 -4.81 -4.96 -7.63
N GLU A 23 -3.93 -5.81 -7.11
CA GLU A 23 -3.10 -6.73 -7.90
C GLU A 23 -3.66 -8.17 -7.85
N SER A 24 -4.89 -8.34 -7.34
CA SER A 24 -5.61 -9.62 -7.32
C SER A 24 -5.83 -10.30 -8.68
N PRO A 25 -6.08 -9.60 -9.81
CA PRO A 25 -6.43 -10.27 -11.07
C PRO A 25 -5.26 -10.95 -11.80
N ASN A 26 -4.02 -10.77 -11.36
CA ASN A 26 -2.84 -11.27 -12.08
C ASN A 26 -2.44 -12.71 -11.70
N HIS A 27 -3.12 -13.32 -10.73
CA HIS A 27 -2.95 -14.73 -10.38
C HIS A 27 -4.16 -15.52 -10.85
N GLY A 28 -4.00 -16.25 -11.95
CA GLY A 28 -5.03 -17.06 -12.59
C GLY A 28 -5.78 -17.94 -11.58
N GLY A 29 -7.00 -17.55 -11.26
CA GLY A 29 -7.83 -18.29 -10.33
C GLY A 29 -9.09 -17.52 -10.00
N TYR A 30 -10.13 -17.72 -10.80
CA TYR A 30 -11.50 -17.24 -10.58
C TYR A 30 -11.93 -17.49 -9.13
N SER A 31 -11.86 -16.44 -8.32
CA SER A 31 -12.60 -16.29 -7.06
C SER A 31 -12.56 -14.80 -6.78
N GLY A 32 -13.71 -14.12 -6.88
CA GLY A 32 -13.83 -12.66 -6.78
C GLY A 32 -13.51 -12.08 -5.39
N ASN A 33 -12.44 -12.55 -4.75
CA ASN A 33 -11.89 -12.06 -3.50
C ASN A 33 -10.60 -11.29 -3.79
N ILE A 34 -10.46 -10.16 -3.11
CA ILE A 34 -9.27 -9.32 -3.16
C ILE A 34 -8.13 -10.07 -2.45
N SER A 35 -7.30 -10.77 -3.21
CA SER A 35 -6.19 -11.54 -2.64
C SER A 35 -4.96 -10.68 -2.38
N HIS A 36 -4.56 -9.86 -3.35
CA HIS A 36 -3.31 -9.09 -3.32
C HIS A 36 -3.58 -7.60 -3.52
N VAL A 37 -3.24 -6.79 -2.53
CA VAL A 37 -3.39 -5.32 -2.59
C VAL A 37 -2.04 -4.66 -2.42
N LYS A 38 -1.73 -3.71 -3.29
CA LYS A 38 -0.59 -2.82 -3.13
C LYS A 38 -1.03 -1.44 -2.68
N ILE A 39 -0.44 -0.96 -1.60
CA ILE A 39 -0.71 0.36 -1.01
C ILE A 39 0.56 1.18 -1.12
N ILE A 40 0.48 2.28 -1.84
CA ILE A 40 1.55 3.25 -2.01
C ILE A 40 1.17 4.48 -1.20
N ILE A 41 1.96 4.77 -0.20
CA ILE A 41 1.71 5.85 0.73
C ILE A 41 2.98 6.69 0.88
N VAL A 42 2.81 7.99 0.69
CA VAL A 42 3.86 8.98 0.82
C VAL A 42 3.48 9.94 1.93
N SER A 43 4.30 10.03 2.97
CA SER A 43 4.08 10.94 4.10
C SER A 43 5.41 11.30 4.75
N ASP A 44 5.51 12.51 5.28
CA ASP A 44 6.64 12.95 6.10
C ASP A 44 6.65 12.26 7.48
N GLU A 45 5.53 11.67 7.92
CA GLU A 45 5.48 10.88 9.16
C GLU A 45 6.40 9.66 9.14
N PHE A 46 6.84 9.23 7.95
CA PHE A 46 7.79 8.14 7.81
C PHE A 46 9.26 8.55 7.96
N ILE A 47 9.54 9.85 8.10
CA ILE A 47 10.91 10.36 8.33
C ILE A 47 11.42 9.84 9.67
N GLY A 48 12.63 9.27 9.67
CA GLY A 48 13.24 8.69 10.86
C GLY A 48 12.62 7.35 11.33
N LEU A 49 11.59 6.84 10.64
CA LEU A 49 10.99 5.53 10.93
C LEU A 49 11.58 4.42 10.08
N ASN A 50 11.90 3.29 10.70
CA ASN A 50 12.26 2.05 10.01
C ASN A 50 11.04 1.45 9.29
N LEU A 51 11.32 0.64 8.25
CA LEU A 51 10.32 -0.05 7.43
C LEU A 51 9.18 -0.70 8.23
N ILE A 52 9.53 -1.47 9.28
CA ILE A 52 8.53 -2.17 10.12
C ILE A 52 7.59 -1.18 10.81
N LYS A 53 8.11 -0.06 11.33
CA LYS A 53 7.28 0.98 11.97
C LYS A 53 6.35 1.64 10.97
N ARG A 54 6.86 1.92 9.75
CA ARG A 54 6.03 2.45 8.65
C ARG A 54 4.87 1.50 8.33
N HIS A 55 5.14 0.21 8.19
CA HIS A 55 4.10 -0.78 7.90
C HIS A 55 3.09 -0.88 9.05
N LYS A 56 3.53 -0.86 10.30
CA LYS A 56 2.64 -0.85 11.47
C LYS A 56 1.68 0.35 11.47
N LEU A 57 2.15 1.54 11.09
CA LEU A 57 1.31 2.73 10.98
C LEU A 57 0.23 2.55 9.91
N VAL A 58 0.61 2.06 8.74
CA VAL A 58 -0.33 1.80 7.64
C VAL A 58 -1.36 0.74 8.03
N TYR A 59 -0.94 -0.36 8.65
CA TYR A 59 -1.84 -1.39 9.16
C TYR A 59 -2.79 -0.84 10.23
N ALA A 60 -2.31 0.01 11.14
CA ALA A 60 -3.16 0.66 12.13
C ALA A 60 -4.22 1.57 11.45
N GLY A 61 -3.86 2.28 10.39
CA GLY A 61 -4.79 3.10 9.60
C GLY A 61 -5.82 2.26 8.82
N MET A 62 -5.44 1.07 8.36
CA MET A 62 -6.37 0.13 7.71
C MET A 62 -7.32 -0.55 8.71
N GLY A 63 -6.87 -0.83 9.93
CA GLY A 63 -7.67 -1.50 10.97
C GLY A 63 -8.16 -2.88 10.53
N GLU A 64 -9.47 -3.13 10.65
CA GLU A 64 -10.12 -4.40 10.30
C GLU A 64 -9.99 -4.82 8.82
N TYR A 65 -9.63 -3.89 7.93
CA TYR A 65 -9.47 -4.20 6.51
C TYR A 65 -8.22 -5.02 6.24
N VAL A 66 -7.24 -4.99 7.15
CA VAL A 66 -6.02 -5.80 7.06
C VAL A 66 -6.36 -7.29 7.08
N GLU A 67 -7.31 -7.70 7.92
CA GLU A 67 -7.70 -9.11 8.08
C GLU A 67 -8.53 -9.64 6.90
N LYS A 68 -9.14 -8.73 6.12
CA LYS A 68 -9.96 -9.08 4.96
C LYS A 68 -9.12 -9.32 3.68
N ILE A 69 -7.84 -8.94 3.68
CA ILE A 69 -6.94 -9.05 2.51
C ILE A 69 -5.88 -10.11 2.79
N HIS A 70 -5.67 -11.02 1.84
CA HIS A 70 -4.75 -12.15 2.03
C HIS A 70 -3.27 -11.73 2.02
N ALA A 71 -2.89 -10.85 1.10
CA ALA A 71 -1.55 -10.31 0.97
C ALA A 71 -1.58 -8.80 0.70
N ILE A 72 -0.83 -8.03 1.50
CA ILE A 72 -0.76 -6.57 1.39
C ILE A 72 0.70 -6.16 1.16
N SER A 73 0.96 -5.53 0.02
CA SER A 73 2.24 -4.91 -0.31
C SER A 73 2.20 -3.44 0.05
N ILE A 74 2.97 -3.02 1.04
CA ILE A 74 3.02 -1.63 1.49
C ILE A 74 4.30 -0.97 0.96
N VAL A 75 4.14 0.14 0.26
CA VAL A 75 5.22 1.01 -0.21
C VAL A 75 5.11 2.34 0.53
N ALA A 76 5.80 2.44 1.67
CA ALA A 76 5.81 3.64 2.51
C ALA A 76 7.09 4.47 2.28
N LYS A 77 6.94 5.60 1.57
CA LYS A 77 8.04 6.52 1.21
C LYS A 77 7.86 7.89 1.88
N THR A 78 8.95 8.60 2.15
CA THR A 78 8.86 10.01 2.59
C THR A 78 8.63 10.93 1.40
N VAL A 79 8.16 12.16 1.64
CA VAL A 79 7.98 13.15 0.56
C VAL A 79 9.31 13.44 -0.13
N GLU A 80 10.40 13.52 0.62
CA GLU A 80 11.74 13.67 0.04
C GLU A 80 12.14 12.49 -0.85
N GLN A 81 11.90 11.25 -0.40
CA GLN A 81 12.15 10.05 -1.20
C GLN A 81 11.31 10.03 -2.48
N TRP A 82 10.05 10.49 -2.40
CA TRP A 82 9.16 10.60 -3.55
C TRP A 82 9.58 11.69 -4.53
N LYS A 83 10.10 12.81 -4.03
CA LYS A 83 10.65 13.91 -4.85
C LYS A 83 11.95 13.53 -5.54
N GLN A 84 12.84 12.79 -4.86
CA GLN A 84 14.13 12.36 -5.41
C GLN A 84 14.02 11.19 -6.39
N SER A 85 13.05 10.29 -6.19
CA SER A 85 12.79 9.18 -7.11
C SER A 85 11.28 9.07 -7.35
N LYS A 86 10.82 9.70 -8.43
CA LYS A 86 9.50 9.42 -9.02
C LYS A 86 9.40 8.01 -9.60
N ASP A 87 10.51 7.26 -9.63
CA ASP A 87 10.56 5.86 -10.02
C ASP A 87 9.70 5.01 -9.07
N TYR A 88 8.48 4.79 -9.54
CA TYR A 88 7.71 3.61 -9.27
C TYR A 88 8.48 2.46 -9.95
N ILE A 89 9.09 1.57 -9.17
CA ILE A 89 9.48 0.26 -9.71
C ILE A 89 8.14 -0.47 -9.86
N PRO A 90 7.59 -0.64 -11.07
CA PRO A 90 6.43 -1.50 -11.25
C PRO A 90 6.77 -2.88 -10.69
N SER A 91 5.76 -3.60 -10.17
CA SER A 91 5.95 -5.01 -9.84
C SER A 91 6.67 -5.67 -11.01
N PRO A 92 7.77 -6.41 -10.78
CA PRO A 92 8.44 -7.09 -11.87
C PRO A 92 7.40 -7.93 -12.63
N ASP A 93 7.43 -7.84 -13.95
CA ASP A 93 6.58 -8.62 -14.84
C ASP A 93 6.69 -10.08 -14.39
N CYS A 94 5.57 -10.64 -13.93
CA CYS A 94 5.55 -11.99 -13.39
C CYS A 94 6.10 -12.95 -14.45
N ALA A 95 7.18 -13.66 -14.11
CA ALA A 95 7.75 -14.69 -14.94
C ALA A 95 6.70 -15.78 -15.20
N HIS A 96 6.06 -15.74 -16.37
CA HIS A 96 5.39 -16.89 -16.94
C HIS A 96 6.46 -17.92 -17.28
N ASN A 97 6.35 -19.10 -16.68
CA ASN A 97 7.06 -20.29 -17.13
C ASN A 97 6.04 -21.34 -17.57
#